data_AF-A0A429X9E6-F1
#
_entry.id   AF-A0A429X9E6-F1
#
_cell.length_a   1.000
_cell.length_b   1.000
_cell.length_c   1.000
_cell.angle_alpha   90.00
_cell.angle_beta   90.00
_cell.angle_gamma   90.00
#
_symmetry.space_group_name_H-M   'P 1'
#
loop_
_entity.id
_entity.type
_entity.pdbx_description
1 polymer ?
#
loop_
_entity_poly.entity_id
_entity_poly.type
_entity_poly.pdbx_seq_one_letter_code
_entity_poly.pdbx_strand_id
1 'polypeptide(L)'
;MGIFEGKGQKPLNIWVKEWPKGKMKEIELIFDRQLMLSIAYEDGREVKENQFVNRAAIDVGEIHTITAVAENGENLIITGRRLRSIHRLRNKKLSELQRKMSKCTKGSSRKISNL
;
A
#
# COMPACT_ATOMS: atom_id res chain seq x y z
N MET A 1 -26.73 -29.44 -7.43
CA MET A 1 -26.66 -28.28 -8.35
C MET A 1 -25.83 -27.21 -7.64
N GLY A 2 -24.57 -27.04 -8.03
CA GLY A 2 -23.56 -26.34 -7.23
C GLY A 2 -23.65 -24.82 -7.33
N ILE A 3 -23.42 -24.14 -6.21
CA ILE A 3 -23.27 -22.68 -6.04
C ILE A 3 -21.97 -22.12 -6.69
N PHE A 4 -21.44 -22.80 -7.71
CA PHE A 4 -20.21 -22.41 -8.39
C PHE A 4 -20.50 -21.19 -9.28
N GLU A 5 -19.66 -20.16 -9.19
CA GLU A 5 -19.76 -18.88 -9.93
C GLU A 5 -20.92 -17.93 -9.54
N GLY A 6 -21.44 -18.02 -8.31
CA GLY A 6 -22.38 -17.01 -7.81
C GLY A 6 -23.80 -17.06 -8.41
N LYS A 7 -24.12 -18.09 -9.21
CA LYS A 7 -25.49 -18.31 -9.70
C LYS A 7 -26.44 -18.55 -8.52
N GLY A 8 -27.36 -17.60 -8.31
CA GLY A 8 -28.41 -17.65 -7.28
C GLY A 8 -28.06 -16.99 -5.94
N GLN A 9 -26.89 -16.37 -5.79
CA GLN A 9 -26.59 -15.57 -4.60
C GLN A 9 -27.28 -14.21 -4.67
N LYS A 10 -27.84 -13.76 -3.54
CA LYS A 10 -28.41 -12.42 -3.43
C LYS A 10 -27.28 -11.39 -3.64
N PRO A 11 -27.50 -10.34 -4.46
CA PRO A 11 -26.49 -9.31 -4.66
C PRO A 11 -26.17 -8.60 -3.35
N LEU A 12 -24.89 -8.29 -3.14
CA LEU A 12 -24.45 -7.49 -2.02
C LEU A 12 -24.72 -6.01 -2.32
N ASN A 13 -25.65 -5.41 -1.58
CA ASN A 13 -25.96 -3.99 -1.69
C ASN A 13 -25.10 -3.21 -0.69
N ILE A 14 -24.18 -2.39 -1.20
CA ILE A 14 -23.29 -1.56 -0.37
C ILE A 14 -23.69 -0.10 -0.56
N TRP A 15 -23.98 0.58 0.54
CA TRP A 15 -24.19 2.02 0.52
C TRP A 15 -22.85 2.75 0.61
N VAL A 16 -22.62 3.68 -0.30
CA VAL A 16 -21.41 4.50 -0.36
C VAL A 16 -21.81 5.97 -0.20
N LYS A 17 -21.34 6.61 0.86
CA LYS A 17 -21.70 8.00 1.21
C LYS A 17 -21.27 8.99 0.13
N GLU A 18 -20.03 8.88 -0.33
CA GLU A 18 -19.43 9.76 -1.33
C GLU A 18 -19.00 8.92 -2.52
N TRP A 19 -19.81 8.97 -3.58
CA TRP A 19 -19.50 8.26 -4.82
C TRP A 19 -18.48 9.07 -5.65
N PRO A 20 -17.39 8.46 -6.13
CA PRO A 20 -16.43 9.18 -6.95
C PRO A 20 -17.06 9.64 -8.27
N LYS A 21 -16.74 10.87 -8.70
CA LYS A 21 -17.27 11.48 -9.93
C LYS A 21 -16.53 11.04 -11.21
N GLY A 22 -15.56 10.15 -11.06
CA GLY A 22 -14.69 9.68 -12.14
C GLY A 22 -15.21 8.47 -12.89
N LYS A 23 -14.58 8.15 -14.02
CA LYS A 23 -14.85 6.91 -14.75
C LYS A 23 -14.32 5.72 -13.96
N MET A 24 -15.20 4.81 -13.56
CA MET A 24 -14.81 3.61 -12.82
C MET A 24 -14.03 2.65 -13.71
N LYS A 25 -12.90 2.16 -13.21
CA LYS A 25 -12.11 1.09 -13.83
C LYS A 25 -12.39 -0.24 -13.17
N GLU A 26 -12.41 -0.25 -11.84
CA GLU A 26 -12.44 -1.47 -11.06
C GLU A 26 -13.06 -1.22 -9.69
N ILE A 27 -13.85 -2.18 -9.23
CA ILE A 27 -14.46 -2.20 -7.90
C ILE A 27 -14.22 -3.58 -7.31
N GLU A 28 -13.54 -3.64 -6.17
CA GLU A 28 -13.20 -4.90 -5.49
C GLU A 28 -13.59 -4.86 -4.02
N LEU A 29 -14.08 -6.00 -3.53
CA LEU A 29 -14.27 -6.21 -2.10
C LEU A 29 -12.97 -6.77 -1.51
N ILE A 30 -12.32 -6.00 -0.65
CA ILE A 30 -11.03 -6.34 -0.05
C ILE A 30 -11.14 -6.43 1.48
N PHE A 31 -10.16 -7.07 2.11
CA PHE A 31 -10.03 -7.08 3.56
C PHE A 31 -8.67 -6.52 3.96
N ASP A 32 -8.65 -5.31 4.52
CA ASP A 32 -7.48 -4.70 5.17
C ASP A 32 -7.85 -4.30 6.60
N ARG A 33 -7.60 -5.20 7.56
CA ARG A 33 -8.02 -5.12 8.98
C ARG A 33 -9.54 -5.05 9.21
N GLN A 34 -10.31 -4.68 8.19
CA GLN A 34 -11.75 -4.66 8.12
C GLN A 34 -12.17 -4.89 6.66
N LEU A 35 -13.45 -5.21 6.45
CA LEU A 35 -14.02 -5.35 5.10
C LEU A 35 -14.15 -3.96 4.46
N MET A 36 -13.60 -3.79 3.26
CA MET A 36 -13.56 -2.50 2.55
C MET A 36 -13.94 -2.68 1.09
N LEU A 37 -14.51 -1.63 0.49
CA LEU A 37 -14.73 -1.52 -0.94
C LEU A 37 -13.62 -0.67 -1.55
N SER A 38 -12.77 -1.27 -2.38
CA SER A 38 -11.74 -0.57 -3.15
C SER A 38 -12.34 -0.12 -4.48
N ILE A 39 -12.18 1.15 -4.82
CA ILE A 39 -12.71 1.74 -6.06
C ILE A 39 -11.57 2.45 -6.79
N ALA A 40 -11.21 1.94 -7.97
CA ALA A 40 -10.26 2.58 -8.87
C ALA A 40 -11.02 3.37 -9.95
N TYR A 41 -10.73 4.66 -10.08
CA TYR A 41 -11.42 5.55 -11.00
C TYR A 41 -10.47 6.60 -11.60
N GLU A 42 -10.84 7.12 -12.77
CA GLU A 42 -10.18 8.27 -13.39
C GLU A 42 -10.70 9.55 -12.76
N ASP A 43 -9.85 10.28 -12.04
CA ASP A 43 -10.23 11.50 -11.33
C ASP A 43 -10.35 12.74 -12.24
N GLY A 44 -10.11 12.57 -13.54
CA GLY A 44 -10.18 13.64 -14.54
C GLY A 44 -9.09 14.71 -14.38
N ARG A 45 -8.07 14.47 -13.55
CA ARG A 45 -6.98 15.44 -13.39
C ARG A 45 -6.03 15.33 -14.58
N GLU A 46 -5.85 16.46 -15.26
CA GLU A 46 -4.82 16.59 -16.28
C GLU A 46 -3.45 16.80 -15.62
N VAL A 47 -2.44 16.12 -16.15
CA VAL A 47 -1.05 16.34 -15.74
C VAL A 47 -0.65 17.72 -16.21
N LYS A 48 -0.36 18.62 -15.27
CA LYS A 48 0.19 19.93 -15.61
C LYS A 48 1.55 19.75 -16.26
N GLU A 49 1.74 20.38 -17.42
CA GLU A 49 3.04 20.41 -18.07
C GLU A 49 4.06 21.12 -17.17
N ASN A 50 5.24 20.52 -17.05
CA ASN A 50 6.34 21.12 -16.32
C ASN A 50 7.06 22.13 -17.22
N GLN A 51 6.93 23.41 -16.91
CA GLN A 51 7.56 24.50 -17.65
C GLN A 51 8.95 24.90 -17.08
N PHE A 52 9.44 24.21 -16.04
CA PHE A 52 10.72 24.52 -15.42
C PHE A 52 11.90 24.04 -16.27
N VAL A 53 12.85 24.94 -16.53
CA VAL A 53 14.06 24.68 -17.32
C VAL A 53 15.23 24.17 -16.48
N ASN A 54 15.22 24.46 -15.18
CA ASN A 54 16.30 24.09 -14.26
C ASN A 54 16.26 22.59 -13.99
N ARG A 55 17.44 21.98 -13.91
CA ARG A 55 17.59 20.59 -13.51
C ARG A 55 17.74 20.48 -12.01
N ALA A 56 17.24 19.38 -11.45
CA ALA A 56 17.46 19.01 -10.06
C ALA A 56 18.11 17.64 -9.99
N ALA A 57 19.20 17.54 -9.22
CA ALA A 57 19.78 16.26 -8.83
C ALA A 57 19.01 15.73 -7.62
N ILE A 58 18.53 14.49 -7.70
CA ILE A 58 17.75 13.85 -6.65
C ILE A 58 18.50 12.60 -6.20
N ASP A 59 18.85 12.55 -4.91
CA ASP A 59 19.38 11.36 -4.25
C ASP A 59 18.35 10.79 -3.28
N VAL A 60 18.21 9.47 -3.27
CA VAL A 60 17.25 8.75 -2.43
C VAL A 60 17.99 7.87 -1.43
N GLY A 61 17.70 8.05 -0.15
CA GLY A 61 18.41 7.37 0.94
C GLY A 61 17.53 6.98 2.12
N GLU A 62 18.06 6.14 3.01
CA GLU A 62 17.27 5.66 4.16
C GLU A 62 17.06 6.75 5.23
N ILE A 63 18.06 7.62 5.44
CA ILE A 63 18.01 8.73 6.42
C ILE A 63 17.44 9.98 5.77
N HIS A 64 17.86 10.27 4.55
CA HIS A 64 17.39 11.36 3.72
C HIS A 64 16.66 10.72 2.54
N THR A 65 15.36 10.53 2.69
CA THR A 65 14.54 9.79 1.71
C THR A 65 14.57 10.45 0.34
N ILE A 66 14.57 11.78 0.33
CA ILE A 66 14.73 12.56 -0.89
C ILE A 66 15.63 13.75 -0.52
N THR A 67 16.78 13.84 -1.16
CA THR A 67 17.63 15.02 -1.16
C THR A 67 17.63 15.56 -2.58
N ALA A 68 17.11 16.77 -2.78
CA ALA A 68 17.09 17.43 -4.07
C ALA A 68 17.89 18.72 -4.01
N VAL A 69 18.70 18.96 -5.04
CA VAL A 69 19.42 20.23 -5.25
C VAL A 69 19.21 20.66 -6.68
N ALA A 70 18.78 21.90 -6.89
CA ALA A 70 18.50 22.47 -8.19
C ALA A 70 19.59 23.47 -8.64
N GLU A 71 19.71 23.68 -9.95
CA GLU A 71 20.69 24.60 -10.55
C GLU A 71 20.54 26.05 -10.09
N ASN A 72 19.35 26.46 -9.66
CA ASN A 72 19.07 27.79 -9.10
C ASN A 72 19.49 27.93 -7.62
N GLY A 73 20.12 26.91 -7.03
CA GLY A 73 20.58 26.89 -5.64
C GLY A 73 19.52 26.48 -4.61
N GLU A 74 18.28 26.20 -5.05
CA GLU A 74 17.26 25.66 -4.17
C GLU A 74 17.60 24.22 -3.75
N ASN A 75 17.29 23.88 -2.51
CA ASN A 75 17.49 22.54 -1.99
C ASN A 75 16.29 22.09 -1.14
N LEU A 76 16.05 20.78 -1.16
CA LEU A 76 14.99 20.14 -0.39
C LEU A 76 15.52 18.85 0.20
N ILE A 77 15.38 18.69 1.53
CA ILE A 77 15.77 17.47 2.23
C ILE A 77 14.54 16.92 2.97
N ILE A 78 14.04 15.78 2.53
CA ILE A 78 12.99 15.02 3.20
C ILE A 78 13.65 13.93 4.03
N THR A 79 13.50 14.01 5.36
CA THR A 79 14.11 13.04 6.26
C THR A 79 13.25 11.78 6.42
N GLY A 80 13.88 10.62 6.29
CA GLY A 80 13.28 9.28 6.35
C GLY A 80 13.33 8.61 7.72
N ARG A 81 13.78 9.30 8.77
CA ARG A 81 14.04 8.68 10.09
C ARG A 81 12.84 7.94 10.67
N ARG A 82 11.62 8.47 10.46
CA ARG A 82 10.37 7.80 10.86
C ARG A 82 10.15 6.51 10.06
N LEU A 83 10.34 6.56 8.74
CA LEU A 83 10.21 5.40 7.86
C LEU A 83 11.22 4.31 8.23
N ARG A 84 12.49 4.68 8.46
CA ARG A 84 13.53 3.79 9.02
C ARG A 84 13.06 3.13 10.32
N SER A 85 12.50 3.88 11.25
CA SER A 85 12.02 3.34 12.53
C SER A 85 10.92 2.29 12.32
N ILE A 86 9.98 2.57 11.42
CA ILE A 86 8.90 1.64 11.05
C ILE A 86 9.46 0.39 10.36
N HIS A 87 10.36 0.55 9.37
CA HIS A 87 11.01 -0.57 8.69
C HIS A 87 11.81 -1.45 9.67
N ARG A 88 12.51 -0.85 10.61
CA ARG A 88 13.24 -1.58 11.65
C ARG A 88 12.28 -2.40 12.53
N LEU A 89 11.15 -1.85 12.94
CA LEU A 89 10.14 -2.60 13.70
C LEU A 89 9.57 -3.76 12.88
N ARG A 90 9.21 -3.52 11.62
CA ARG A 90 8.74 -4.55 10.69
C ARG A 90 9.75 -5.68 10.55
N ASN A 91 11.02 -5.37 10.32
CA ASN A 91 12.07 -6.37 10.13
C ASN A 91 12.30 -7.21 11.39
N LYS A 92 12.22 -6.61 12.58
CA LYS A 92 12.26 -7.35 13.85
C LYS A 92 11.10 -8.33 13.96
N LYS A 93 9.87 -7.90 13.65
CA LYS A 93 8.69 -8.76 13.68
C LYS A 93 8.71 -9.86 12.62
N LEU A 94 9.19 -9.55 11.43
CA LEU A 94 9.38 -10.54 10.38
C LEU A 94 10.39 -11.62 10.80
N SER A 95 11.52 -11.22 11.39
CA SER A 95 12.51 -12.16 11.92
C SER A 95 11.95 -13.04 13.03
N GLU A 96 11.16 -12.48 13.97
CA GLU A 96 10.47 -13.25 15.01
C GLU A 96 9.54 -14.32 14.40
N LEU A 97 8.75 -13.95 13.39
CA LEU A 97 7.83 -14.86 12.69
C LEU A 97 8.59 -15.94 11.92
N GLN A 98 9.61 -15.56 11.15
CA GLN A 98 10.45 -16.50 10.40
C GLN A 98 11.09 -17.56 11.31
N ARG A 99 11.59 -17.13 12.48
CA ARG A 99 12.16 -18.05 13.48
C ARG A 99 11.12 -19.02 14.07
N LYS A 100 9.86 -18.59 14.21
CA LYS A 100 8.77 -19.50 14.63
C LYS A 100 8.45 -20.48 13.51
N MET A 101 8.31 -19.99 12.27
CA MET A 101 7.99 -20.79 11.09
C MET A 101 9.09 -21.83 10.77
N SER A 102 10.36 -21.50 10.96
CA SER A 102 11.47 -22.43 10.70
C SER A 102 11.46 -23.67 11.59
N LYS A 103 10.74 -23.62 12.72
CA LYS A 103 10.55 -24.74 13.65
C LYS A 103 9.29 -25.55 13.35
N CYS A 104 8.46 -25.12 12.41
CA CYS A 104 7.26 -25.80 11.99
C CYS A 104 7.58 -26.79 10.86
N THR A 105 7.21 -28.05 11.03
CA THR A 105 7.27 -29.06 9.96
C THR A 105 5.93 -29.11 9.21
N LYS A 106 5.99 -29.29 7.89
CA LYS A 106 4.79 -29.38 7.04
C LYS A 106 3.89 -30.53 7.51
N GLY A 107 2.62 -30.25 7.81
CA GLY A 107 1.67 -31.22 8.36
C GLY A 107 1.64 -31.31 9.89
N SER A 108 2.50 -30.58 10.60
CA SER A 108 2.44 -30.50 12.06
C SER A 108 1.26 -29.66 12.54
N SER A 109 0.43 -30.22 13.42
CA SER A 109 -0.71 -29.56 14.06
C SER A 109 -0.32 -28.67 15.26
N ARG A 110 0.97 -28.33 15.42
CA ARG A 110 1.42 -27.35 16.40
C ARG A 110 0.83 -26.00 16.06
N LYS A 111 -0.31 -25.68 16.68
CA LYS A 111 -0.89 -24.33 16.66
C LYS A 111 0.18 -23.36 17.13
N ILE A 112 0.38 -22.27 16.38
CA ILE A 112 1.16 -21.13 16.86
C ILE A 112 0.36 -20.61 18.06
N SER A 113 0.74 -21.00 19.26
CA SER A 113 0.10 -20.51 20.49
C SER A 113 0.43 -19.03 20.65
N ASN A 114 -0.64 -18.25 20.78
CA ASN A 114 -0.72 -16.83 21.09
C ASN A 114 -0.25 -15.88 19.97
N LEU A 115 -1.25 -15.43 19.20
CA LEU A 115 -1.33 -14.09 18.61
C LEU A 115 -2.54 -13.40 19.25
#